data_AF-A0A1X6MI23-F1
#
_entry.id   AF-A0A1X6MI23-F1
#
_cell.length_a   1.000
_cell.length_b   1.000
_cell.length_c   1.000
_cell.angle_alpha   90.00
_cell.angle_beta   90.00
_cell.angle_gamma   90.00
#
_symmetry.space_group_name_H-M   'P 1'
#
loop_
_entity.id
_entity.type
_entity.pdbx_description
1 polymer ?
#
loop_
_entity_poly.entity_id
_entity_poly.type
_entity_poly.pdbx_seq_one_letter_code
_entity_poly.pdbx_strand_id
1 'polypeptide(L)'
;EPTGLLERIAIHNMHKFDNPLIRHPFNPERAEKAKHDIEELALHAHLFKKQQLLDRISDPAPPLIHRIDMQAGPSYEYEPPKPLPDIHFQRTKILLRTSEYNEMFAATANRLEPVFARMEKEEGSLELEVVARVRRMGDGFNELYHGLEKKARRLTNRHWRVIKRDLKRIGHVSFEDLSSRLPEICNELASLNITFKYEV
;
A
#
# COMPACT_ATOMS: atom_id res chain seq x y z
N GLU A 1 6.07 -19.04 -35.51
CA GLU A 1 5.15 -19.64 -34.51
C GLU A 1 4.98 -18.67 -33.35
N PRO A 2 3.76 -18.43 -32.85
CA PRO A 2 3.55 -17.43 -31.81
C PRO A 2 3.94 -18.03 -30.46
N THR A 3 5.06 -17.55 -29.92
CA THR A 3 5.56 -17.82 -28.57
C THR A 3 4.43 -17.69 -27.56
N GLY A 4 4.08 -18.81 -26.94
CA GLY A 4 2.90 -18.99 -26.10
C GLY A 4 2.92 -18.11 -24.85
N LEU A 5 1.73 -17.77 -24.36
CA LEU A 5 1.48 -16.86 -23.23
C LEU A 5 2.23 -17.28 -21.94
N LEU A 6 2.55 -18.57 -21.79
CA LEU A 6 3.32 -19.13 -20.68
C LEU A 6 4.81 -18.79 -20.74
N GLU A 7 5.41 -18.66 -21.93
CA GLU A 7 6.83 -18.33 -22.09
C GLU A 7 7.10 -16.85 -21.73
N ARG A 8 6.11 -15.98 -21.96
CA ARG A 8 6.19 -14.55 -21.57
C ARG A 8 6.08 -14.34 -20.06
N ILE A 9 5.34 -15.21 -19.35
CA ILE A 9 5.23 -15.17 -17.89
C ILE A 9 6.55 -15.62 -17.23
N ALA A 10 7.26 -16.58 -17.84
CA ALA A 10 8.56 -17.02 -17.34
C ALA A 10 9.63 -15.91 -17.41
N ILE A 11 9.67 -15.16 -18.52
CA ILE A 11 10.63 -14.05 -18.72
C ILE A 11 10.32 -12.87 -17.77
N HIS A 12 9.05 -12.55 -17.54
CA HIS A 12 8.66 -11.44 -16.66
C HIS A 12 8.97 -11.72 -15.17
N ASN A 13 9.01 -12.99 -14.75
CA ASN A 13 9.27 -13.35 -13.35
C ASN A 13 10.75 -13.42 -12.98
N MET A 14 11.67 -13.40 -13.94
CA MET A 14 13.11 -13.40 -13.63
C MET A 14 13.66 -12.04 -13.19
N HIS A 15 12.91 -10.94 -13.33
CA HIS A 15 13.51 -9.60 -13.23
C HIS A 15 13.01 -8.70 -12.09
N LYS A 16 12.29 -9.22 -11.09
CA LYS A 16 11.84 -8.39 -9.96
C LYS A 16 11.81 -9.12 -8.63
N PHE A 17 12.95 -9.51 -8.07
CA PHE A 17 13.09 -9.66 -6.62
C PHE A 17 14.54 -9.46 -6.18
N ASP A 18 15.03 -8.22 -6.29
CA ASP A 18 16.12 -7.75 -5.42
C ASP A 18 15.53 -7.42 -4.05
N ASN A 19 15.17 -8.48 -3.33
CA ASN A 19 14.84 -8.42 -1.91
C ASN A 19 15.97 -9.16 -1.20
N PRO A 20 16.71 -8.55 -0.25
CA PRO A 20 17.69 -9.26 0.55
C PRO A 20 16.95 -10.06 1.65
N LEU A 21 15.99 -10.89 1.24
CA LEU A 21 15.62 -12.03 2.05
C LEU A 21 16.81 -12.97 1.93
N ILE A 22 17.49 -13.18 3.05
CA ILE A 22 18.54 -14.20 3.21
C ILE A 22 17.98 -15.48 2.60
N ARG A 23 18.35 -15.78 1.35
CA ARG A 23 18.01 -17.03 0.69
C ARG A 23 18.85 -18.08 1.38
N HIS A 24 18.32 -18.69 2.43
CA HIS A 24 18.88 -19.95 2.88
C HIS A 24 18.81 -20.92 1.71
N PRO A 25 19.95 -21.54 1.33
CA PRO A 25 19.94 -22.52 0.26
C PRO A 25 18.94 -23.61 0.60
N PHE A 26 18.16 -24.02 -0.41
CA PHE A 26 17.19 -25.10 -0.27
C PHE A 26 17.93 -26.35 0.23
N ASN A 27 17.56 -26.84 1.41
CA ASN A 27 18.11 -28.06 1.98
C ASN A 27 17.15 -29.23 1.64
N PRO A 28 17.51 -30.10 0.68
CA PRO A 28 16.64 -31.19 0.25
C PRO A 28 16.36 -32.21 1.35
N GLU A 29 17.31 -32.45 2.26
CA GLU A 29 17.14 -33.37 3.39
C GLU A 29 16.07 -32.86 4.36
N ARG A 30 16.04 -31.55 4.60
CA ARG A 30 15.02 -30.93 5.44
C ARG A 30 13.63 -31.01 4.80
N ALA A 31 13.55 -30.89 3.48
CA ALA A 31 12.30 -30.99 2.75
C ALA A 31 11.74 -32.42 2.77
N GLU A 32 12.59 -33.44 2.57
CA GLU A 32 12.18 -34.84 2.67
C GLU A 32 11.79 -35.23 4.10
N LYS A 33 12.52 -34.75 5.11
CA LYS A 33 12.11 -34.94 6.51
C LYS A 33 10.72 -34.35 6.79
N ALA A 34 10.46 -33.13 6.31
CA ALA A 34 9.16 -32.49 6.51
C ALA A 34 8.01 -33.27 5.83
N LYS A 35 8.24 -33.90 4.68
CA LYS A 35 7.24 -34.76 4.03
C LYS A 35 6.94 -35.99 4.90
N HIS A 36 7.99 -36.65 5.41
CA HIS A 36 7.83 -37.79 6.31
C HIS A 36 7.08 -37.42 7.59
N ASP A 37 7.42 -36.30 8.22
CA ASP A 37 6.75 -35.81 9.43
C ASP A 37 5.24 -35.53 9.18
N ILE A 38 4.89 -35.02 7.99
CA ILE A 38 3.49 -34.77 7.59
C ILE A 38 2.73 -36.08 7.40
N GLU A 39 3.33 -37.07 6.77
CA GLU A 39 2.72 -38.39 6.55
C GLU A 39 2.50 -39.14 7.88
N GLU A 40 3.48 -39.07 8.79
CA GLU A 40 3.37 -39.65 10.14
C GLU A 40 2.25 -38.99 10.94
N LEU A 41 2.15 -37.66 10.90
CA LEU A 41 1.08 -36.92 11.57
C LEU A 41 -0.30 -37.27 11.02
N ALA A 42 -0.42 -37.46 9.70
CA ALA A 42 -1.67 -37.87 9.07
C ALA A 42 -2.10 -39.28 9.52
N LEU A 43 -1.16 -40.22 9.62
CA LEU A 43 -1.40 -41.57 10.14
C LEU A 43 -1.84 -41.54 11.60
N HIS A 44 -1.16 -40.76 12.45
CA HIS A 44 -1.52 -40.60 13.86
C HIS A 44 -2.95 -40.04 14.03
N ALA A 45 -3.30 -39.01 13.24
CA ALA A 45 -4.64 -38.43 13.28
C ALA A 45 -5.72 -39.44 12.87
N HIS A 46 -5.44 -40.29 11.88
CA HIS A 46 -6.35 -41.33 11.43
C HIS A 46 -6.55 -42.41 12.50
N LEU A 47 -5.46 -42.90 13.11
CA LEU A 47 -5.52 -43.89 14.20
C LEU A 47 -6.26 -43.34 15.42
N PHE A 48 -6.01 -42.08 15.79
CA PHE A 48 -6.69 -41.44 16.91
C PHE A 48 -8.20 -41.29 16.67
N LYS A 49 -8.63 -40.92 15.46
CA LYS A 49 -10.05 -40.90 15.08
C LYS A 49 -10.69 -42.28 15.15
N LYS A 50 -9.98 -43.31 14.68
CA LYS A 50 -10.46 -44.69 14.75
C LYS A 50 -10.63 -45.15 16.21
N GLN A 51 -9.68 -44.81 17.09
CA GLN A 51 -9.78 -45.12 18.51
C GLN A 51 -10.96 -44.39 19.17
N GLN A 52 -11.13 -43.08 18.93
CA GLN A 52 -12.28 -42.34 19.44
C GLN A 52 -13.63 -42.93 19.00
N LEU A 53 -13.71 -43.45 17.77
CA LEU A 53 -14.92 -44.12 17.30
C LEU A 53 -15.16 -45.44 18.03
N LEU A 54 -14.12 -46.24 18.27
CA LEU A 54 -14.24 -47.47 19.04
C LEU A 54 -14.66 -47.20 20.49
N ASP A 55 -14.06 -46.20 21.14
CA ASP A 55 -14.41 -45.80 22.51
C ASP A 55 -15.88 -45.37 22.60
N ARG A 56 -16.38 -44.63 21.59
CA ARG A 56 -17.80 -44.22 21.50
C ARG A 56 -18.78 -45.36 21.23
N ILE A 57 -18.32 -46.46 20.65
CA ILE A 57 -19.15 -47.66 20.43
C ILE A 57 -19.16 -48.52 21.71
N SER A 58 -18.04 -48.59 22.42
CA SER A 58 -17.92 -49.34 23.68
C SER A 58 -18.64 -48.67 24.85
N ASP A 59 -18.71 -47.35 24.89
CA ASP A 59 -19.49 -46.58 25.85
C ASP A 59 -20.43 -45.62 25.10
N PRO A 60 -21.59 -46.12 24.63
CA PRO A 60 -22.50 -45.31 23.85
C PRO A 60 -23.08 -44.20 24.74
N ALA A 61 -22.92 -42.98 24.25
CA ALA A 61 -23.60 -41.80 24.74
C ALA A 61 -25.07 -42.10 25.09
N PRO A 62 -25.57 -41.64 26.27
CA PRO A 62 -26.98 -41.78 26.60
C PRO A 62 -27.88 -41.23 25.47
N PRO A 63 -29.03 -41.86 25.20
CA PRO A 63 -29.95 -41.41 24.16
C PRO A 63 -30.30 -39.94 24.32
N LEU A 64 -30.51 -39.23 23.20
CA LEU A 64 -30.80 -37.79 23.19
C LEU A 64 -31.95 -37.41 24.13
N ILE A 65 -32.95 -38.28 24.29
CA ILE A 65 -34.11 -38.09 25.17
C ILE A 65 -33.69 -37.97 26.65
N HIS A 66 -32.63 -38.68 27.06
CA HIS A 66 -32.07 -38.60 28.42
C HIS A 66 -31.08 -37.44 28.60
N ARG A 67 -30.71 -36.73 27.52
CA ARG A 67 -29.82 -35.57 27.55
C ARG A 67 -30.56 -34.23 27.62
N ILE A 68 -31.87 -34.23 27.34
CA ILE A 68 -32.71 -33.03 27.36
C ILE A 68 -33.11 -32.64 28.79
N ASP A 69 -32.94 -33.54 29.77
CA ASP A 69 -33.18 -33.26 31.19
C ASP A 69 -32.00 -32.50 31.86
N MET A 70 -31.28 -31.69 31.07
CA MET A 70 -30.42 -30.67 31.65
C MET A 70 -31.31 -29.51 32.07
N GLN A 71 -31.52 -29.39 33.38
CA GLN A 71 -31.62 -28.11 34.07
C GLN A 71 -30.91 -27.04 33.23
N ALA A 72 -31.65 -26.01 32.84
CA ALA A 72 -31.10 -24.84 32.19
C ALA A 72 -29.80 -24.47 32.92
N GLY A 73 -28.65 -24.69 32.26
CA GLY A 73 -27.38 -24.22 32.78
C GLY A 73 -27.52 -22.73 33.10
N PRO A 74 -26.77 -22.20 34.07
CA PRO A 74 -26.93 -20.82 34.51
C PRO A 74 -27.03 -19.93 33.27
N SER A 75 -28.17 -19.23 33.13
CA SER A 75 -28.40 -18.33 32.01
C SER A 75 -27.43 -17.17 32.18
N TYR A 76 -26.21 -17.32 31.68
CA TYR A 76 -25.32 -16.19 31.54
C TYR A 76 -25.96 -15.30 30.49
N GLU A 77 -26.31 -14.07 30.89
CA GLU A 77 -26.59 -13.03 29.91
C GLU A 77 -25.38 -12.96 28.97
N TYR A 78 -25.63 -13.17 27.68
CA TYR A 78 -24.59 -13.00 26.68
C TYR A 78 -24.27 -11.52 26.61
N GLU A 79 -23.24 -11.08 27.31
CA GLU A 79 -22.59 -9.81 27.02
C GLU A 79 -21.76 -9.99 25.76
N PRO A 80 -22.06 -9.26 24.66
CA PRO A 80 -21.20 -9.26 23.49
C PRO A 80 -19.77 -8.91 23.90
N PRO A 81 -18.75 -9.62 23.40
CA PRO A 81 -17.38 -9.29 23.70
C PRO A 81 -17.12 -7.82 23.32
N LYS A 82 -16.39 -7.11 24.19
CA LYS A 82 -16.00 -5.72 23.93
C LYS A 82 -15.37 -5.63 22.54
N PRO A 83 -15.75 -4.62 21.72
CA PRO A 83 -15.17 -4.45 20.41
C PRO A 83 -13.65 -4.41 20.53
N LEU A 84 -12.97 -5.03 19.56
CA LEU A 84 -11.51 -5.03 19.52
C LEU A 84 -11.02 -3.57 19.59
N PRO A 85 -9.95 -3.30 20.33
CA PRO A 85 -9.33 -1.99 20.30
C PRO A 85 -8.95 -1.65 18.86
N ASP A 86 -9.04 -0.38 18.50
CA ASP A 86 -8.74 0.11 17.14
C ASP A 86 -7.27 -0.13 16.79
N ILE A 87 -7.00 -1.33 16.26
CA ILE A 87 -5.67 -1.77 15.83
C ILE A 87 -5.42 -1.24 14.43
N HIS A 88 -5.01 0.02 14.36
CA HIS A 88 -4.50 0.59 13.12
C HIS A 88 -3.15 -0.03 12.75
N PHE A 89 -3.13 -0.95 11.79
CA PHE A 89 -1.89 -1.38 11.17
C PHE A 89 -1.22 -0.17 10.50
N GLN A 90 0.03 0.10 10.86
CA GLN A 90 0.81 1.20 10.30
C GLN A 90 0.81 1.19 8.76
N ARG A 91 0.76 0.00 8.15
CA ARG A 91 0.60 -0.19 6.71
C ARG A 91 -0.71 0.38 6.18
N THR A 92 -1.84 0.08 6.82
CA THR A 92 -3.17 0.61 6.44
C THR A 92 -3.22 2.13 6.55
N LYS A 93 -2.66 2.70 7.62
CA LYS A 93 -2.57 4.16 7.79
C LYS A 93 -1.77 4.84 6.68
N ILE A 94 -0.64 4.24 6.29
CA ILE A 94 0.19 4.77 5.20
C ILE A 94 -0.54 4.65 3.86
N LEU A 95 -1.20 3.52 3.60
CA LEU A 95 -1.96 3.32 2.36
C LEU A 95 -3.10 4.33 2.20
N LEU A 96 -3.92 4.50 3.24
CA LEU A 96 -5.02 5.47 3.24
C LEU A 96 -4.50 6.89 3.02
N ARG A 97 -3.46 7.29 3.75
CA ARG A 97 -2.86 8.62 3.58
C ARG A 97 -2.27 8.82 2.19
N THR A 98 -1.61 7.82 1.62
CA THR A 98 -1.09 7.89 0.25
C THR A 98 -2.22 8.07 -0.76
N SER A 99 -3.34 7.34 -0.60
CA SER A 99 -4.53 7.50 -1.45
C SER A 99 -5.09 8.92 -1.40
N GLU A 100 -5.31 9.47 -0.18
CA GLU A 100 -5.80 10.84 0.01
C GLU A 100 -4.88 11.88 -0.64
N TYR A 101 -3.57 11.68 -0.51
CA TYR A 101 -2.59 12.62 -1.07
C TYR A 101 -2.48 12.50 -2.59
N ASN A 102 -2.62 11.30 -3.16
CA ASN A 102 -2.64 11.10 -4.61
C ASN A 102 -3.73 11.92 -5.28
N GLU A 103 -4.92 12.05 -4.67
CA GLU A 103 -5.98 12.91 -5.20
C GLU A 103 -5.56 14.39 -5.24
N MET A 104 -4.93 14.89 -4.17
CA MET A 104 -4.42 16.26 -4.13
C MET A 104 -3.29 16.49 -5.15
N PHE A 105 -2.40 15.51 -5.32
CA PHE A 105 -1.37 15.56 -6.35
C PHE A 105 -1.97 15.57 -7.75
N ALA A 106 -2.90 14.67 -8.06
CA ALA A 106 -3.57 14.61 -9.36
C ALA A 106 -4.27 15.94 -9.69
N ALA A 107 -5.00 16.52 -8.74
CA ALA A 107 -5.64 17.82 -8.90
C ALA A 107 -4.61 18.95 -9.16
N THR A 108 -3.46 18.91 -8.49
CA THR A 108 -2.39 19.89 -8.69
C THR A 108 -1.70 19.69 -10.05
N ALA A 109 -1.48 18.45 -10.47
CA ALA A 109 -0.87 18.08 -11.75
C ALA A 109 -1.73 18.60 -12.92
N ASN A 110 -3.04 18.33 -12.90
CA ASN A 110 -3.98 18.81 -13.92
C ASN A 110 -3.96 20.34 -14.08
N ARG A 111 -3.70 21.07 -12.99
CA ARG A 111 -3.60 22.53 -13.02
C ARG A 111 -2.25 23.02 -13.54
N LEU A 112 -1.16 22.33 -13.22
CA LEU A 112 0.19 22.70 -13.63
C LEU A 112 0.52 22.29 -15.07
N GLU A 113 -0.05 21.19 -15.57
CA GLU A 113 0.17 20.67 -16.92
C GLU A 113 0.06 21.75 -18.03
N PRO A 114 -1.02 22.54 -18.12
CA PRO A 114 -1.11 23.58 -19.15
C PRO A 114 -0.08 24.71 -19.00
N VAL A 115 0.37 24.98 -17.77
CA VAL A 115 1.42 25.99 -17.49
C VAL A 115 2.75 25.51 -18.09
N PHE A 116 3.17 24.29 -17.77
CA PHE A 116 4.41 23.72 -18.28
C PHE A 116 4.38 23.56 -19.81
N ALA A 117 3.26 23.10 -20.38
CA ALA A 117 3.12 22.96 -21.83
C ALA A 117 3.25 24.29 -22.58
N ARG A 118 2.85 25.41 -21.97
CA ARG A 118 3.05 26.75 -22.55
C ARG A 118 4.45 27.29 -22.31
N MET A 119 5.00 27.10 -21.11
CA MET A 119 6.38 27.48 -20.82
C MET A 119 7.38 26.87 -21.81
N GLU A 120 7.16 25.63 -22.26
CA GLU A 120 7.98 24.99 -23.29
C GLU A 120 7.85 25.64 -24.68
N LYS A 121 6.69 26.19 -25.02
CA LYS A 121 6.45 26.86 -26.31
C LYS A 121 6.92 28.32 -26.32
N GLU A 122 6.83 28.99 -25.18
CA GLU A 122 7.04 30.44 -25.02
C GLU A 122 8.35 30.76 -24.25
N GLU A 123 9.25 29.78 -24.11
CA GLU A 123 10.46 29.86 -23.27
C GLU A 123 11.32 31.10 -23.52
N GLY A 124 11.40 31.57 -24.77
CA GLY A 124 12.18 32.76 -25.14
C GLY A 124 11.61 34.10 -24.67
N SER A 125 10.38 34.14 -24.15
CA SER A 125 9.71 35.36 -23.67
C SER A 125 9.75 35.52 -22.15
N LEU A 126 10.22 34.49 -21.44
CA LEU A 126 10.20 34.43 -19.98
C LEU A 126 11.60 34.65 -19.39
N GLU A 127 11.65 35.16 -18.17
CA GLU A 127 12.90 35.32 -17.45
C GLU A 127 13.50 33.94 -17.12
N LEU A 128 14.75 33.75 -17.54
CA LEU A 128 15.43 32.45 -17.52
C LEU A 128 15.58 31.87 -16.09
N GLU A 129 15.78 32.74 -15.10
CA GLU A 129 15.87 32.32 -13.69
C GLU A 129 14.51 31.84 -13.13
N VAL A 130 13.43 32.54 -13.48
CA VAL A 130 12.07 32.19 -13.07
C VAL A 130 11.69 30.83 -13.64
N VAL A 131 11.92 30.64 -14.95
CA VAL A 131 11.69 29.36 -15.63
C VAL A 131 12.46 28.23 -14.97
N ALA A 132 13.75 28.44 -14.66
CA ALA A 132 14.57 27.43 -14.00
C ALA A 132 14.03 27.06 -12.60
N ARG A 133 13.54 28.03 -11.83
CA ARG A 133 12.93 27.77 -10.50
C ARG A 133 11.63 26.97 -10.63
N VAL A 134 10.74 27.35 -11.55
CA VAL A 134 9.46 26.65 -11.77
C VAL A 134 9.69 25.23 -12.28
N ARG A 135 10.66 25.01 -13.19
CA ARG A 135 11.05 23.67 -13.65
C ARG A 135 11.56 22.80 -12.51
N ARG A 136 12.49 23.30 -11.69
CA ARG A 136 12.97 22.55 -10.51
C ARG A 136 11.84 22.17 -9.54
N MET A 137 10.86 23.05 -9.36
CA MET A 137 9.66 22.75 -8.57
C MET A 137 8.85 21.63 -9.24
N GLY A 138 8.62 21.71 -10.55
CA GLY A 138 7.90 20.70 -11.34
C GLY A 138 8.58 19.33 -11.34
N ASP A 139 9.90 19.28 -11.51
CA ASP A 139 10.69 18.05 -11.47
C ASP A 139 10.56 17.38 -10.10
N GLY A 140 10.72 18.15 -9.02
CA GLY A 140 10.55 17.64 -7.66
C GLY A 140 9.12 17.16 -7.39
N PHE A 141 8.12 17.88 -7.92
CA PHE A 141 6.72 17.48 -7.83
C PHE A 141 6.48 16.12 -8.51
N ASN A 142 6.95 15.95 -9.75
CA ASN A 142 6.82 14.71 -10.50
C ASN A 142 7.56 13.55 -9.83
N GLU A 143 8.79 13.79 -9.35
CA GLU A 143 9.58 12.77 -8.65
C GLU A 143 8.88 12.28 -7.38
N LEU A 144 8.27 13.21 -6.62
CA LEU A 144 7.53 12.85 -5.43
C LEU A 144 6.20 12.17 -5.77
N TYR A 145 5.45 12.66 -6.76
CA TYR A 145 4.14 12.14 -7.11
C TYR A 145 4.24 10.70 -7.63
N HIS A 146 5.09 10.45 -8.63
CA HIS A 146 5.29 9.09 -9.17
C HIS A 146 6.04 8.17 -8.19
N GLY A 147 6.80 8.74 -7.26
CA GLY A 147 7.51 8.01 -6.22
C GLY A 147 6.74 7.85 -4.91
N LEU A 148 5.50 8.36 -4.79
CA LEU A 148 4.86 8.58 -3.50
C LEU A 148 4.70 7.28 -2.72
N GLU A 149 4.20 6.22 -3.35
CA GLU A 149 4.00 4.91 -2.69
C GLU A 149 5.30 4.33 -2.10
N LYS A 150 6.41 4.48 -2.82
CA LYS A 150 7.73 3.99 -2.40
C LYS A 150 8.29 4.85 -1.25
N LYS A 151 8.12 6.18 -1.35
CA LYS A 151 8.64 7.15 -0.36
C LYS A 151 7.74 7.25 0.88
N ALA A 152 6.46 6.93 0.78
CA ALA A 152 5.44 7.12 1.82
C ALA A 152 5.81 6.50 3.16
N ARG A 153 6.46 5.33 3.14
CA ARG A 153 6.92 4.64 4.37
C ARG A 153 7.97 5.41 5.15
N ARG A 154 8.74 6.26 4.48
CA ARG A 154 9.82 7.05 5.07
C ARG A 154 9.41 8.50 5.35
N LEU A 155 8.22 8.92 4.90
CA LEU A 155 7.69 10.24 5.17
C LEU A 155 7.13 10.34 6.60
N THR A 156 7.67 11.28 7.37
CA THR A 156 7.19 11.61 8.71
C THR A 156 5.88 12.39 8.66
N ASN A 157 5.14 12.45 9.77
CA ASN A 157 3.95 13.33 9.89
C ASN A 157 4.26 14.81 9.57
N ARG A 158 5.50 15.26 9.80
CA ARG A 158 5.94 16.61 9.42
C ARG A 158 6.01 16.75 7.90
N HIS A 159 6.63 15.79 7.21
CA HIS A 159 6.73 15.81 5.75
C HIS A 159 5.35 15.84 5.09
N TRP A 160 4.42 14.99 5.54
CA TRP A 160 3.03 15.00 5.05
C TRP A 160 2.34 16.37 5.23
N ARG A 161 2.55 17.05 6.36
CA ARG A 161 1.99 18.38 6.60
C ARG A 161 2.59 19.44 5.68
N VAL A 162 3.90 19.38 5.44
CA VAL A 162 4.59 20.31 4.54
C VAL A 162 4.10 20.10 3.10
N ILE A 163 4.07 18.85 2.61
CA ILE A 163 3.53 18.51 1.29
C ILE A 163 2.11 19.07 1.11
N LYS A 164 1.22 18.81 2.07
CA LYS A 164 -0.16 19.31 2.00
C LYS A 164 -0.23 20.84 1.95
N ARG A 165 0.63 21.53 2.71
CA ARG A 165 0.71 22.99 2.69
C ARG A 165 1.18 23.49 1.33
N ASP A 166 2.21 22.88 0.76
CA ASP A 166 2.79 23.30 -0.52
C ASP A 166 1.83 23.05 -1.68
N LEU A 167 1.15 21.89 -1.72
CA LEU A 167 0.08 21.62 -2.68
C LEU A 167 -1.04 22.66 -2.60
N LYS A 168 -1.44 23.05 -1.38
CA LYS A 168 -2.44 24.11 -1.19
C LYS A 168 -1.93 25.47 -1.66
N ARG A 169 -0.68 25.83 -1.37
CA ARG A 169 -0.07 27.10 -1.83
C ARG A 169 -0.06 27.19 -3.35
N ILE A 170 0.31 26.11 -4.04
CA ILE A 170 0.19 26.03 -5.50
C ILE A 170 -1.27 26.18 -5.92
N GLY A 171 -2.19 25.51 -5.21
CA GLY A 171 -3.62 25.62 -5.46
C GLY A 171 -4.21 27.03 -5.29
N HIS A 172 -3.56 27.92 -4.54
CA HIS A 172 -3.99 29.31 -4.37
C HIS A 172 -3.54 30.25 -5.48
N VAL A 173 -2.57 29.84 -6.31
CA VAL A 173 -2.15 30.62 -7.48
C VAL A 173 -3.27 30.60 -8.52
N SER A 174 -3.71 31.77 -8.97
CA SER A 174 -4.74 31.86 -10.01
C SER A 174 -4.14 31.56 -11.37
N PHE A 175 -4.68 30.58 -12.08
CA PHE A 175 -4.29 30.23 -13.44
C PHE A 175 -5.30 30.75 -14.47
N GLU A 176 -6.14 31.70 -14.08
CA GLU A 176 -7.05 32.40 -14.98
C GLU A 176 -6.24 33.20 -16.02
N ASP A 177 -6.74 33.20 -17.25
CA ASP A 177 -6.13 33.88 -18.39
C ASP A 177 -4.66 33.52 -18.61
N LEU A 178 -4.34 32.22 -18.50
CA LEU A 178 -2.98 31.67 -18.67
C LEU A 178 -2.25 32.20 -19.91
N SER A 179 -2.96 32.49 -21.00
CA SER A 179 -2.37 33.03 -22.24
C SER A 179 -1.73 34.40 -22.07
N SER A 180 -2.34 35.28 -21.29
CA SER A 180 -1.88 36.66 -21.12
C SER A 180 -1.04 36.82 -19.85
N ARG A 181 -1.27 35.95 -18.85
CA ARG A 181 -0.65 36.05 -17.52
C ARG A 181 0.46 35.03 -17.25
N LEU A 182 0.98 34.37 -18.29
CA LEU A 182 2.02 33.35 -18.13
C LEU A 182 3.25 33.86 -17.35
N PRO A 183 3.80 35.06 -17.64
CA PRO A 183 4.94 35.59 -16.90
C PRO A 183 4.62 35.83 -15.42
N GLU A 184 3.44 36.39 -15.10
CA GLU A 184 3.00 36.63 -13.72
C GLU A 184 2.80 35.32 -12.98
N ILE A 185 2.15 34.34 -13.59
CA ILE A 185 1.91 33.01 -13.00
C ILE A 185 3.24 32.31 -12.71
N CYS A 186 4.20 32.37 -13.63
CA CYS A 186 5.54 31.79 -13.42
C CYS A 186 6.27 32.48 -12.26
N ASN A 187 6.16 33.81 -12.15
CA ASN A 187 6.72 34.57 -11.04
C ASN A 187 6.05 34.21 -9.70
N GLU A 188 4.72 34.14 -9.67
CA GLU A 188 3.96 33.71 -8.49
C GLU A 188 4.42 32.32 -8.04
N LEU A 189 4.52 31.35 -8.96
CA LEU A 189 5.00 30.00 -8.67
C LEU A 189 6.46 29.99 -8.19
N ALA A 190 7.36 30.74 -8.85
CA ALA A 190 8.75 30.84 -8.44
C ALA A 190 8.91 31.48 -7.05
N SER A 191 8.06 32.45 -6.71
CA SER A 191 8.05 33.12 -5.40
C SER A 191 7.63 32.19 -4.26
N LEU A 192 6.90 31.10 -4.55
CA LEU A 192 6.52 30.14 -3.52
C LEU A 192 7.75 29.44 -2.92
N ASN A 193 8.87 29.39 -3.66
CA ASN A 193 10.13 28.77 -3.26
C ASN A 193 9.94 27.34 -2.71
N ILE A 194 9.08 26.57 -3.38
CA ILE A 194 8.75 25.19 -2.99
C ILE A 194 9.80 24.24 -3.55
N THR A 195 10.34 23.39 -2.69
CA THR A 195 11.23 22.29 -3.08
C THR A 195 10.66 20.99 -2.55
N PHE A 196 10.28 20.07 -3.43
CA PHE A 196 9.80 18.74 -3.06
C PHE A 196 10.93 17.75 -2.71
N LYS A 197 12.12 18.27 -2.34
CA LYS A 197 13.25 17.49 -1.84
C LYS A 197 13.04 17.23 -0.35
N TYR A 198 12.32 16.15 -0.05
CA TYR A 198 12.24 15.64 1.31
C TYR A 198 13.35 14.60 1.45
N GLU A 199 14.43 14.98 2.14
CA GLU A 199 15.45 14.01 2.57
C GLU A 199 14.77 12.91 3.38
N VAL A 200 15.09 11.69 2.99
CA VAL A 200 14.42 10.46 3.38
C VAL A 200 15.46 9.46 3.84
#